data_AF-A0A6I5HK32-F1
#
_entry.id   AF-A0A6I5HK32-F1
#
_cell.length_a   1.000
_cell.length_b   1.000
_cell.length_c   1.000
_cell.angle_alpha   90.00
_cell.angle_beta   90.00
_cell.angle_gamma   90.00
#
_symmetry.space_group_name_H-M   'P 1'
#
loop_
_entity.id
_entity.type
_entity.pdbx_description
1 polymer ?
#
loop_
_entity_poly.entity_id
_entity_poly.type
_entity_poly.pdbx_seq_one_letter_code
_entity_poly.pdbx_strand_id
1 'polypeptide(L)'
;MRHSAQPNPPAPPFNAPAARRLRAALGMGPEHVAYGMRASYGLPYVTPDLVIAWERGTVAPGNPELTALAGVLWCSPGELIGRPRTLREHRIARAVAAEDIAHAVGMELRAYLEAEESGQWRGNERQSAALARILELALPDFVAVTGREAKLADLLHSAVTTRWQAYVRPVMKLAPLDKEVVEQVLQELHQDYQGHMAATLSWGGGSRNASESGQQFLDGIVDNFWTAVEGRTG
;
A
#
# COMPACT_ATOMS: atom_id res chain seq x y z
N MET A 1 30.14 8.12 -23.39
CA MET A 1 29.34 7.17 -22.58
C MET A 1 28.30 7.97 -21.80
N ARG A 2 27.04 7.96 -22.24
CA ARG A 2 25.94 8.63 -21.52
C ARG A 2 25.55 7.73 -20.35
N HIS A 3 25.73 8.21 -19.12
CA HIS A 3 25.20 7.53 -17.94
C HIS A 3 23.68 7.72 -18.00
N SER A 4 22.96 6.64 -18.25
CA SER A 4 21.51 6.60 -18.10
C SER A 4 21.20 6.95 -16.64
N ALA A 5 20.58 8.10 -16.39
CA ALA A 5 20.05 8.42 -15.08
C ALA A 5 18.96 7.38 -14.77
N GLN A 6 19.29 6.43 -13.89
CA GLN A 6 18.27 5.54 -13.35
C GLN A 6 17.20 6.41 -12.67
N PRO A 7 15.91 6.21 -12.96
CA PRO A 7 14.86 6.92 -12.23
C PRO A 7 15.00 6.55 -10.76
N ASN A 8 15.27 7.55 -9.93
CA ASN A 8 15.29 7.38 -8.48
C ASN A 8 13.92 6.81 -8.09
N PRO A 9 13.85 5.66 -7.39
CA PRO A 9 12.57 5.09 -7.00
C PRO A 9 11.78 6.14 -6.22
N PRO A 10 10.45 6.21 -6.41
CA PRO A 10 9.61 7.20 -5.75
C PRO A 10 9.88 7.18 -4.24
N ALA A 11 10.04 8.37 -3.66
CA ALA A 11 10.19 8.50 -2.22
C ALA A 11 8.98 7.85 -1.53
N PRO A 12 9.18 7.09 -0.43
CA PRO A 12 8.08 6.51 0.32
C PRO A 12 7.09 7.61 0.73
N PRO A 13 5.79 7.32 0.83
CA PRO A 13 4.81 8.34 1.21
C PRO A 13 5.21 8.89 2.58
N PHE A 14 5.58 10.16 2.66
CA PHE A 14 6.07 10.77 3.89
C PHE A 14 4.96 11.49 4.64
N ASN A 15 4.80 11.21 5.93
CA ASN A 15 3.83 11.83 6.80
C ASN A 15 4.42 13.08 7.46
N ALA A 16 4.45 14.18 6.72
CA ALA A 16 4.99 15.46 7.17
C ALA A 16 4.38 15.98 8.49
N PRO A 17 3.04 15.93 8.70
CA PRO A 17 2.44 16.30 9.98
C PRO A 17 2.90 15.43 11.16
N ALA A 18 3.10 14.12 10.95
CA ALA A 18 3.59 13.23 11.99
C ALA A 18 5.04 13.57 12.38
N ALA A 19 5.92 13.78 11.40
CA ALA A 19 7.30 14.17 11.64
C ALA A 19 7.40 15.46 12.49
N ARG A 20 6.62 16.49 12.12
CA ARG A 20 6.56 17.75 12.89
C ARG A 20 6.06 17.54 14.31
N ARG A 21 5.02 16.72 14.50
CA ARG A 21 4.47 16.41 15.83
C ARG A 21 5.48 15.70 16.71
N LEU A 22 6.16 14.68 16.19
CA LEU A 22 7.18 13.91 16.92
C LEU A 22 8.36 14.80 17.33
N ARG A 23 8.88 15.62 16.41
CA ARG A 23 9.92 16.60 16.72
C ARG A 23 9.49 17.56 17.83
N ALA A 24 8.30 18.14 17.70
CA ALA A 24 7.79 19.09 18.69
C ALA A 24 7.59 18.44 20.07
N ALA A 25 7.16 17.18 20.13
CA ALA A 25 7.02 16.42 21.38
C ALA A 25 8.36 16.21 22.12
N LEU A 26 9.47 16.15 21.38
CA LEU A 26 10.83 16.09 21.94
C LEU A 26 11.41 17.46 22.31
N GLY A 27 10.67 18.56 22.09
CA GLY A 27 11.17 19.93 22.31
C GLY A 27 12.30 20.34 21.36
N MET A 28 12.53 19.59 20.27
CA MET A 28 13.59 19.84 19.32
C MET A 28 13.17 20.89 18.29
N GLY A 29 14.06 21.80 17.92
CA GLY A 29 13.89 22.63 16.71
C GLY A 29 14.47 21.95 15.46
N PRO A 30 14.14 22.42 14.24
CA PRO A 30 14.66 21.85 12.99
C PRO A 30 16.18 21.81 12.91
N GLU A 31 16.87 22.76 13.54
CA GLU A 31 18.33 22.81 13.65
C GLU A 31 18.93 21.65 14.45
N HIS A 32 18.25 21.22 15.50
CA HIS A 32 18.66 20.06 16.29
C HIS A 32 18.58 18.77 15.46
N VAL A 33 17.50 18.63 14.68
CA VAL A 33 17.29 17.47 13.80
C VAL A 33 18.35 17.45 12.68
N ALA A 34 18.54 18.57 11.99
CA ALA A 34 19.54 18.69 10.93
C ALA A 34 20.95 18.45 11.46
N TYR A 35 21.26 18.89 12.68
CA TYR A 35 22.52 18.55 13.34
C TYR A 35 22.65 17.04 13.59
N GLY A 36 21.62 16.40 14.17
CA GLY A 36 21.60 14.96 14.45
C GLY A 36 21.81 14.10 13.20
N MET A 37 21.12 14.43 12.10
CA MET A 37 21.26 13.71 10.83
C MET A 37 22.66 13.85 10.22
N ARG A 38 23.27 15.03 10.33
CA ARG A 38 24.64 15.28 9.85
C ARG A 38 25.68 14.55 10.71
N ALA A 39 25.59 14.70 12.03
CA ALA A 39 26.60 14.23 12.97
C ALA A 39 26.53 12.72 13.20
N SER A 40 25.32 12.13 13.25
CA SER A 40 25.14 10.72 13.64
C SER A 40 24.89 9.79 12.46
N TYR A 41 24.39 10.32 11.34
CA TYR A 41 23.98 9.52 10.17
C TYR A 41 24.73 9.87 8.89
N GLY A 42 25.71 10.78 8.95
CA GLY A 42 26.58 11.09 7.81
C GLY A 42 25.84 11.71 6.63
N LEU A 43 24.78 12.49 6.87
CA LEU A 43 24.02 13.19 5.83
C LEU A 43 24.35 14.70 5.81
N PRO A 44 25.56 15.10 5.37
CA PRO A 44 26.10 16.47 5.55
C PRO A 44 25.27 17.57 4.88
N TYR A 45 24.49 17.21 3.86
CA TYR A 45 23.66 18.13 3.08
C TYR A 45 22.34 18.50 3.76
N VAL A 46 21.97 17.83 4.85
CA VAL A 46 20.69 18.10 5.54
C VAL A 46 20.79 19.42 6.32
N THR A 47 20.00 20.40 5.91
CA THR A 47 19.92 21.73 6.55
C THR A 47 18.62 21.88 7.35
N PRO A 48 18.55 22.84 8.29
CA PRO A 48 17.30 23.14 9.00
C PRO A 48 16.16 23.50 8.04
N ASP A 49 16.45 24.22 6.96
CA ASP A 49 15.47 24.57 5.92
C ASP A 49 14.94 23.34 5.18
N LEU A 50 15.79 22.34 4.94
CA LEU A 50 15.35 21.07 4.34
C LEU A 50 14.41 20.31 5.27
N VAL A 51 14.69 20.29 6.58
CA VAL A 51 13.79 19.70 7.59
C VAL A 51 12.44 20.44 7.59
N ILE A 52 12.45 21.77 7.53
CA ILE A 52 11.21 22.57 7.43
C ILE A 52 10.45 22.26 6.14
N ALA A 53 11.15 22.10 5.01
CA ALA A 53 10.54 21.75 3.74
C ALA A 53 9.85 20.37 3.79
N TRP A 54 10.48 19.38 4.44
CA TRP A 54 9.86 18.08 4.69
C TRP A 54 8.60 18.22 5.56
N GLU A 55 8.68 18.94 6.68
CA GLU A 55 7.54 19.12 7.59
C GLU A 55 6.37 19.91 7.00
N ARG A 56 6.63 20.71 5.97
CA ARG A 56 5.60 21.41 5.18
C ARG A 56 5.10 20.58 3.99
N GLY A 57 5.72 19.43 3.71
CA GLY A 57 5.40 18.59 2.57
C GLY A 57 5.78 19.20 1.22
N THR A 58 6.66 20.21 1.19
CA THR A 58 7.12 20.80 -0.09
C THR A 58 8.18 19.95 -0.77
N VAL A 59 8.87 19.10 0.00
CA VAL A 59 9.81 18.07 -0.46
C VAL A 59 9.56 16.82 0.38
N ALA A 60 9.79 15.62 -0.17
CA ALA A 60 9.77 14.37 0.59
C ALA A 60 11.20 13.85 0.82
N PRO A 61 11.52 13.31 2.00
CA PRO A 61 12.80 12.66 2.24
C PRO A 61 12.92 11.37 1.44
N GLY A 62 14.11 11.07 0.96
CA GLY A 62 14.46 9.75 0.44
C GLY A 62 14.59 8.70 1.54
N ASN A 63 14.81 7.45 1.15
CA ASN A 63 14.95 6.32 2.09
C ASN A 63 16.06 6.47 3.15
N PRO A 64 17.30 6.92 2.82
CA PRO A 64 18.33 7.11 3.83
C PRO A 64 17.98 8.24 4.81
N GLU A 65 17.35 9.31 4.30
CA GLU A 65 16.90 10.45 5.10
C GLU A 65 15.77 10.04 6.04
N LEU A 66 14.81 9.24 5.59
CA LEU A 66 13.70 8.77 6.42
C LEU A 66 14.20 7.89 7.58
N THR A 67 15.13 6.97 7.30
CA THR A 67 15.72 6.10 8.33
C THR A 67 16.50 6.92 9.36
N ALA A 68 17.31 7.88 8.91
CA ALA A 68 18.06 8.77 9.78
C ALA A 68 17.13 9.69 10.60
N LEU A 69 16.07 10.22 9.98
CA LEU A 69 15.08 11.06 10.64
C LEU A 69 14.36 10.28 11.75
N ALA A 70 13.96 9.03 11.49
CA ALA A 70 13.35 8.16 12.50
C ALA A 70 14.29 7.95 13.70
N GLY A 71 15.57 7.68 13.43
CA GLY A 71 16.60 7.54 14.46
C GLY A 71 16.81 8.81 15.30
N VAL A 72 16.86 9.99 14.67
CA VAL A 72 16.98 11.27 15.37
C VAL A 72 15.73 11.62 16.19
N LEU A 73 14.54 11.27 15.70
CA LEU A 73 13.27 11.48 16.38
C LEU A 73 12.89 10.36 17.35
N TRP A 74 13.76 9.37 17.56
CA TRP A 74 13.53 8.24 18.47
C TRP A 74 12.21 7.52 18.20
N CYS A 75 11.82 7.44 16.92
CA CYS A 75 10.59 6.78 16.48
C CYS A 75 10.90 5.68 15.45
N SER A 76 9.90 4.87 15.15
CA SER A 76 9.99 3.90 14.06
C SER A 76 9.81 4.61 12.70
N PRO A 77 10.47 4.14 11.62
CA PRO A 77 10.23 4.66 10.28
C PRO A 77 8.75 4.61 9.86
N GLY A 78 7.99 3.61 10.32
CA GLY A 78 6.56 3.48 10.07
C GLY A 78 5.72 4.65 10.60
N GLU A 79 6.15 5.32 11.68
CA GLU A 79 5.47 6.51 12.20
C GLU A 79 5.68 7.76 11.33
N LEU A 80 6.67 7.72 10.43
CA LEU A 80 7.00 8.78 9.47
C LEU A 80 6.49 8.48 8.06
N ILE A 81 6.04 7.26 7.80
CA ILE A 81 5.48 6.84 6.51
C ILE A 81 3.96 7.01 6.55
N GLY A 82 3.37 7.43 5.43
CA GLY A 82 1.93 7.40 5.19
C GLY A 82 1.44 5.96 5.03
N ARG A 83 0.31 5.74 4.35
CA ARG A 83 -0.12 4.36 4.03
C ARG A 83 0.89 3.75 3.04
N PRO A 84 1.68 2.72 3.42
CA PRO A 84 2.61 2.07 2.52
C PRO A 84 1.84 1.41 1.36
N ARG A 85 2.41 1.42 0.16
CA ARG A 85 1.80 0.86 -1.06
C ARG A 85 2.72 -0.10 -1.79
N THR A 86 4.03 0.04 -1.62
CA THR A 86 5.02 -0.82 -2.28
C THR A 86 5.67 -1.79 -1.31
N LEU A 87 6.19 -2.92 -1.82
CA LEU A 87 6.93 -3.90 -1.03
C LEU A 87 8.02 -3.25 -0.18
N ARG A 88 8.77 -2.33 -0.81
CA ARG A 88 9.84 -1.57 -0.18
C ARG A 88 9.31 -0.69 0.95
N GLU A 89 8.22 0.03 0.73
CA GLU A 89 7.62 0.89 1.75
C GLU A 89 7.14 0.10 2.95
N HIS A 90 6.49 -1.05 2.74
CA HIS A 90 6.11 -1.94 3.84
C HIS A 90 7.34 -2.42 4.61
N ARG A 91 8.41 -2.85 3.93
CA ARG A 91 9.64 -3.26 4.61
C ARG A 91 10.25 -2.14 5.45
N ILE A 92 10.33 -0.93 4.90
CA ILE A 92 10.88 0.22 5.62
C ILE A 92 10.01 0.57 6.82
N ALA A 93 8.68 0.58 6.67
CA ALA A 93 7.76 0.84 7.77
C ALA A 93 7.93 -0.17 8.92
N ARG A 94 8.30 -1.41 8.60
CA ARG A 94 8.62 -2.47 9.57
C ARG A 94 10.06 -2.46 10.08
N ALA A 95 10.92 -1.57 9.57
CA ALA A 95 12.34 -1.47 9.87
C ALA A 95 13.12 -2.79 9.68
N VAL A 96 12.75 -3.60 8.67
CA VAL A 96 13.40 -4.89 8.39
C VAL A 96 14.44 -4.74 7.27
N ALA A 97 15.60 -5.41 7.40
CA ALA A 97 16.61 -5.42 6.35
C ALA A 97 16.15 -6.25 5.15
N ALA A 98 16.61 -5.92 3.94
CA ALA A 98 16.24 -6.67 2.73
C ALA A 98 16.78 -8.10 2.80
N GLU A 99 17.97 -8.27 3.39
CA GLU A 99 18.64 -9.52 3.66
C GLU A 99 17.82 -10.44 4.56
N ASP A 100 17.24 -9.89 5.64
CA ASP A 100 16.43 -10.66 6.58
C ASP A 100 15.15 -11.16 5.91
N ILE A 101 14.52 -10.34 5.06
CA ILE A 101 13.35 -10.78 4.30
C ILE A 101 13.73 -11.87 3.32
N ALA A 102 14.77 -11.66 2.51
CA ALA A 102 15.25 -12.64 1.53
C ALA A 102 15.55 -13.99 2.20
N HIS A 103 16.23 -13.97 3.34
CA HIS A 103 16.52 -15.17 4.12
C HIS A 103 15.25 -15.87 4.60
N ALA A 104 14.33 -15.13 5.22
CA ALA A 104 13.13 -15.69 5.83
C ALA A 104 12.09 -16.18 4.81
N VAL A 105 12.02 -15.58 3.62
CA VAL A 105 11.19 -16.10 2.51
C VAL A 105 11.91 -17.19 1.71
N GLY A 106 13.21 -17.41 1.91
CA GLY A 106 14.00 -18.37 1.14
C GLY A 106 14.17 -17.95 -0.32
N MET A 107 14.45 -16.67 -0.55
CA MET A 107 14.81 -16.10 -1.85
C MET A 107 16.25 -15.57 -1.81
N GLU A 108 16.87 -15.49 -2.99
CA GLU A 108 18.15 -14.83 -3.13
C GLU A 108 17.96 -13.29 -3.02
N LEU A 109 18.92 -12.60 -2.39
CA LEU A 109 18.80 -11.17 -2.05
C LEU A 109 18.59 -10.30 -3.28
N ARG A 110 19.34 -10.53 -4.36
CA ARG A 110 19.18 -9.77 -5.59
C ARG A 110 17.81 -10.01 -6.22
N ALA A 111 17.29 -11.23 -6.21
CA ALA A 111 15.92 -11.51 -6.66
C ALA A 111 14.86 -10.77 -5.82
N TYR A 112 15.09 -10.62 -4.51
CA TYR A 112 14.23 -9.81 -3.63
C TYR A 112 14.33 -8.31 -3.95
N LEU A 113 15.53 -7.78 -4.13
CA LEU A 113 15.74 -6.36 -4.48
C LEU A 113 15.15 -6.01 -5.84
N GLU A 114 15.26 -6.90 -6.83
CA GLU A 114 14.61 -6.74 -8.14
C GLU A 114 13.07 -6.72 -8.01
N ALA A 115 12.51 -7.48 -7.07
CA ALA A 115 11.08 -7.45 -6.78
C ALA A 115 10.65 -6.12 -6.12
N GLU A 116 11.46 -5.57 -5.20
CA GLU A 116 11.22 -4.24 -4.63
C GLU A 116 11.29 -3.13 -5.68
N GLU A 117 12.28 -3.19 -6.59
CA GLU A 117 12.50 -2.17 -7.61
C GLU A 117 11.43 -2.22 -8.72
N SER A 118 11.08 -3.41 -9.18
CA SER A 118 10.05 -3.59 -10.21
C SER A 118 8.62 -3.45 -9.69
N GLY A 119 8.42 -3.49 -8.37
CA GLY A 119 7.10 -3.57 -7.75
C GLY A 119 6.37 -4.89 -8.07
N GLN A 120 7.08 -5.90 -8.58
CA GLN A 120 6.51 -7.19 -8.98
C GLN A 120 7.05 -8.31 -8.10
N TRP A 121 6.19 -8.86 -7.25
CA TRP A 121 6.50 -10.06 -6.50
C TRP A 121 6.53 -11.30 -7.39
N ARG A 122 7.63 -12.05 -7.36
CA ARG A 122 7.83 -13.28 -8.15
C ARG A 122 7.86 -14.57 -7.31
N GLY A 123 7.63 -14.47 -6.01
CA GLY A 123 7.67 -15.62 -5.11
C GLY A 123 6.43 -16.53 -5.25
N ASN A 124 6.60 -17.81 -4.94
CA ASN A 124 5.51 -18.78 -4.87
C ASN A 124 4.60 -18.56 -3.65
N GLU A 125 3.52 -19.34 -3.51
CA GLU A 125 2.55 -19.21 -2.41
C GLU A 125 3.18 -19.30 -1.02
N ARG A 126 4.15 -20.21 -0.82
CA ARG A 126 4.86 -20.35 0.47
C ARG A 126 5.68 -19.10 0.77
N GLN A 127 6.36 -18.57 -0.24
CA GLN A 127 7.18 -17.35 -0.11
C GLN A 127 6.30 -16.12 0.14
N SER A 128 5.18 -15.99 -0.58
CA SER A 128 4.16 -14.96 -0.35
C SER A 128 3.60 -15.01 1.08
N ALA A 129 3.27 -16.20 1.58
CA ALA A 129 2.74 -16.35 2.94
C ALA A 129 3.79 -16.01 4.01
N ALA A 130 5.06 -16.35 3.78
CA ALA A 130 6.15 -15.93 4.67
C ALA A 130 6.33 -14.41 4.66
N LEU A 131 6.30 -13.79 3.48
CA LEU A 131 6.40 -12.35 3.31
C LEU A 131 5.30 -11.60 4.07
N ALA A 132 4.04 -12.03 3.91
CA ALA A 132 2.89 -11.44 4.59
C ALA A 132 3.04 -11.45 6.11
N ARG A 133 3.56 -12.55 6.68
CA ARG A 133 3.80 -12.67 8.13
C ARG A 133 4.90 -11.75 8.62
N ILE A 134 6.04 -11.69 7.92
CA ILE A 134 7.20 -10.89 8.34
C ILE A 134 6.90 -9.39 8.28
N LEU A 135 6.18 -8.98 7.23
CA LEU A 135 5.80 -7.59 7.03
C LEU A 135 4.49 -7.21 7.75
N GLU A 136 3.83 -8.17 8.40
CA GLU A 136 2.49 -8.03 8.99
C GLU A 136 1.52 -7.33 8.01
N LEU A 137 1.51 -7.77 6.76
CA LEU A 137 0.66 -7.19 5.73
C LEU A 137 -0.80 -7.48 6.05
N ALA A 138 -1.61 -6.42 6.06
CA ALA A 138 -3.05 -6.57 5.95
C ALA A 138 -3.37 -7.26 4.61
N LEU A 139 -4.50 -7.96 4.55
CA LEU A 139 -4.87 -8.73 3.36
C LEU A 139 -4.98 -7.89 2.07
N PRO A 140 -5.52 -6.66 2.10
CA PRO A 140 -5.51 -5.77 0.94
C PRO A 140 -4.08 -5.47 0.47
N ASP A 141 -3.21 -5.11 1.40
CA ASP A 141 -1.81 -4.75 1.11
C ASP A 141 -1.03 -5.95 0.59
N PHE A 142 -1.32 -7.16 1.10
CA PHE A 142 -0.77 -8.40 0.56
C PHE A 142 -1.16 -8.63 -0.91
N VAL A 143 -2.43 -8.43 -1.26
CA VAL A 143 -2.91 -8.61 -2.64
C VAL A 143 -2.30 -7.57 -3.59
N ALA A 144 -2.19 -6.31 -3.14
CA ALA A 144 -1.55 -5.23 -3.89
C ALA A 144 -0.06 -5.51 -4.12
N VAL A 145 0.69 -5.75 -3.05
CA VAL A 145 2.15 -5.97 -3.08
C VAL A 145 2.54 -7.24 -3.84
N THR A 146 1.67 -8.26 -3.87
CA THR A 146 1.92 -9.48 -4.65
C THR A 146 1.50 -9.38 -6.11
N GLY A 147 1.02 -8.23 -6.58
CA GLY A 147 0.56 -8.02 -7.96
C GLY A 147 -0.70 -8.80 -8.31
N ARG A 148 -1.47 -9.24 -7.30
CA ARG A 148 -2.70 -10.04 -7.48
C ARG A 148 -3.94 -9.16 -7.64
N GLU A 149 -3.81 -7.87 -7.41
CA GLU A 149 -4.91 -6.91 -7.40
C GLU A 149 -5.64 -6.79 -8.74
N ALA A 150 -4.92 -6.67 -9.87
CA ALA A 150 -5.56 -6.62 -11.20
C ALA A 150 -6.39 -7.88 -11.48
N LYS A 151 -5.85 -9.06 -11.14
CA LYS A 151 -6.55 -10.33 -11.29
C LYS A 151 -7.75 -10.43 -10.34
N LEU A 152 -7.65 -9.87 -9.13
CA LEU A 152 -8.79 -9.77 -8.22
C LEU A 152 -9.87 -8.86 -8.81
N ALA A 153 -9.51 -7.68 -9.33
CA ALA A 153 -10.44 -6.75 -9.98
C ALA A 153 -11.20 -7.42 -11.12
N ASP A 154 -10.51 -8.17 -12.00
CA ASP A 154 -11.15 -8.90 -13.10
C ASP A 154 -12.17 -9.93 -12.60
N LEU A 155 -11.82 -10.69 -11.55
CA LEU A 155 -12.72 -11.68 -10.95
C LEU A 155 -13.92 -11.02 -10.27
N LEU A 156 -13.70 -9.91 -9.56
CA LEU A 156 -14.77 -9.16 -8.89
C LEU A 156 -15.72 -8.53 -9.92
N HIS A 157 -15.19 -7.89 -10.96
CA HIS A 157 -15.96 -7.35 -12.07
C HIS A 157 -16.83 -8.45 -12.71
N SER A 158 -16.23 -9.60 -13.01
CA SER A 158 -16.97 -10.74 -13.58
C SER A 158 -18.02 -11.29 -12.62
N ALA A 159 -17.73 -11.32 -11.31
CA ALA A 159 -18.66 -11.79 -10.29
C ALA A 159 -19.91 -10.89 -10.17
N VAL A 160 -19.73 -9.56 -10.12
CA VAL A 160 -20.84 -8.62 -9.94
C VAL A 160 -21.70 -8.46 -11.20
N THR A 161 -21.10 -8.55 -12.38
CA THR A 161 -21.80 -8.43 -13.67
C THR A 161 -22.51 -9.71 -14.12
N THR A 162 -22.07 -10.88 -13.62
CA THR A 162 -22.64 -12.17 -14.04
C THR A 162 -23.21 -12.96 -12.86
N ARG A 163 -22.68 -14.16 -12.60
CA ARG A 163 -23.12 -15.07 -11.54
C ARG A 163 -22.04 -15.19 -10.48
N TRP A 164 -22.17 -14.43 -9.40
CA TRP A 164 -21.16 -14.31 -8.35
C TRP A 164 -20.76 -15.64 -7.69
N GLN A 165 -21.66 -16.63 -7.57
CA GLN A 165 -21.35 -17.90 -6.87
C GLN A 165 -20.21 -18.68 -7.55
N ALA A 166 -20.03 -18.54 -8.87
CA ALA A 166 -18.96 -19.22 -9.60
C ALA A 166 -17.56 -18.65 -9.24
N TYR A 167 -17.50 -17.44 -8.69
CA TYR A 167 -16.26 -16.71 -8.44
C TYR A 167 -15.76 -16.80 -6.99
N VAL A 168 -16.53 -17.41 -6.08
CA VAL A 168 -16.12 -17.64 -4.67
C VAL A 168 -14.77 -18.35 -4.58
N ARG A 169 -14.63 -19.51 -5.23
CA ARG A 169 -13.38 -20.29 -5.21
C ARG A 169 -12.21 -19.55 -5.88
N PRO A 170 -12.36 -18.95 -7.07
CA PRO A 170 -11.33 -18.11 -7.67
C PRO A 170 -10.83 -16.97 -6.75
N VAL A 171 -11.73 -16.27 -6.06
CA VAL A 171 -11.37 -15.17 -5.15
C VAL A 171 -10.64 -15.69 -3.92
N MET A 172 -11.10 -16.78 -3.29
CA MET A 172 -10.42 -17.41 -2.15
C MET A 172 -8.98 -17.85 -2.44
N LYS A 173 -8.66 -18.16 -3.71
CA LYS A 173 -7.28 -18.51 -4.10
C LYS A 173 -6.35 -17.29 -4.12
N LEU A 174 -6.89 -16.10 -4.36
CA LEU A 174 -6.09 -14.87 -4.41
C LEU A 174 -5.97 -14.22 -3.03
N ALA A 175 -7.08 -14.18 -2.29
CA ALA A 175 -7.18 -13.66 -0.95
C ALA A 175 -7.60 -14.82 -0.01
N PRO A 176 -6.73 -15.29 0.90
CA PRO A 176 -7.06 -16.34 1.87
C PRO A 176 -8.08 -15.85 2.93
N LEU A 177 -9.31 -15.63 2.50
CA LEU A 177 -10.48 -15.31 3.31
C LEU A 177 -11.31 -16.56 3.56
N ASP A 178 -12.06 -16.53 4.66
CA ASP A 178 -13.06 -17.56 4.95
C ASP A 178 -14.15 -17.56 3.87
N LYS A 179 -14.58 -18.77 3.50
CA LYS A 179 -15.55 -18.98 2.43
C LYS A 179 -16.84 -18.19 2.67
N GLU A 180 -17.36 -18.20 3.90
CA GLU A 180 -18.60 -17.54 4.27
C GLU A 180 -18.51 -16.01 4.09
N VAL A 181 -17.36 -15.42 4.45
CA VAL A 181 -17.08 -14.00 4.24
C VAL A 181 -17.09 -13.68 2.75
N VAL A 182 -16.40 -14.46 1.93
CA VAL A 182 -16.36 -14.25 0.48
C VAL A 182 -17.75 -14.38 -0.15
N GLU A 183 -18.54 -15.38 0.26
CA GLU A 183 -19.91 -15.55 -0.25
C GLU A 183 -20.79 -14.34 0.06
N GLN A 184 -20.77 -13.86 1.31
CA GLN A 184 -21.58 -12.71 1.72
C GLN A 184 -21.15 -11.42 1.03
N VAL A 185 -19.84 -11.15 0.94
CA VAL A 185 -19.32 -9.95 0.27
C VAL A 185 -19.65 -9.98 -1.23
N LEU A 186 -19.44 -11.10 -1.91
CA LEU A 186 -19.78 -11.20 -3.34
C LEU A 186 -21.28 -11.06 -3.59
N GLN A 187 -22.12 -11.58 -2.69
CA GLN A 187 -23.56 -11.40 -2.76
C GLN A 187 -23.95 -9.92 -2.60
N GLU A 188 -23.40 -9.23 -1.61
CA GLU A 188 -23.65 -7.80 -1.37
C GLU A 188 -23.24 -6.95 -2.58
N LEU A 189 -21.99 -7.09 -3.04
CA LEU A 189 -21.48 -6.32 -4.19
C LEU A 189 -22.30 -6.58 -5.46
N HIS A 190 -22.78 -7.80 -5.67
CA HIS A 190 -23.68 -8.12 -6.77
C HIS A 190 -25.03 -7.42 -6.60
N GLN A 191 -25.62 -7.42 -5.41
CA GLN A 191 -26.89 -6.73 -5.14
C GLN A 191 -26.76 -5.21 -5.33
N ASP A 192 -25.68 -4.60 -4.86
CA ASP A 192 -25.40 -3.18 -5.03
C ASP A 192 -25.29 -2.80 -6.51
N TYR A 193 -24.51 -3.57 -7.27
CA TYR A 193 -24.39 -3.36 -8.72
C TYR A 193 -25.74 -3.50 -9.44
N GLN A 194 -26.53 -4.54 -9.12
CA GLN A 194 -27.87 -4.70 -9.70
C GLN A 194 -28.81 -3.55 -9.29
N GLY A 195 -28.66 -2.99 -8.09
CA GLY A 195 -29.37 -1.80 -7.63
C GLY A 195 -29.06 -0.56 -8.48
N HIS A 196 -27.78 -0.31 -8.75
CA HIS A 196 -27.34 0.75 -9.68
C HIS A 196 -27.92 0.54 -11.09
N MET A 197 -27.94 -0.70 -11.58
CA MET A 197 -28.51 -1.02 -12.88
C MET A 197 -30.05 -0.89 -12.93
N ALA A 198 -30.77 -1.30 -11.88
CA ALA A 198 -32.23 -1.18 -11.80
C ALA A 198 -32.70 0.28 -11.72
N ALA A 199 -31.93 1.15 -11.06
CA ALA A 199 -32.18 2.59 -11.05
C ALA A 199 -32.13 3.20 -12.47
N THR A 200 -31.38 2.60 -13.39
CA THR A 200 -31.35 2.98 -14.82
C THR A 200 -32.71 2.75 -15.52
N LEU A 201 -33.49 1.77 -15.06
CA LEU A 201 -34.75 1.35 -15.71
C LEU A 201 -36.01 1.96 -15.06
N SER A 202 -35.94 2.36 -13.78
CA SER A 202 -37.13 2.72 -12.99
C SER A 202 -37.59 4.18 -13.11
N TRP A 203 -36.79 5.10 -13.65
CA TRP A 203 -37.17 6.51 -13.81
C TRP A 203 -36.92 6.96 -15.25
N GLY A 204 -38.03 7.20 -15.97
CA GLY A 204 -37.98 7.73 -17.33
C GLY A 204 -37.32 9.11 -17.36
N GLY A 205 -36.08 9.16 -17.86
CA GLY A 205 -35.38 10.41 -18.18
C GLY A 205 -34.05 10.58 -17.46
N GLY A 206 -33.01 9.85 -17.86
CA GLY A 206 -31.65 10.11 -17.37
C GLY A 206 -30.62 9.02 -17.65
N SER A 207 -30.59 8.42 -18.85
CA SER A 207 -29.74 7.28 -19.20
C SER A 207 -28.22 7.47 -18.97
N ARG A 208 -27.71 8.70 -18.83
CA ARG A 208 -26.27 8.95 -18.58
C ARG A 208 -25.85 8.77 -17.12
N ASN A 209 -26.58 9.34 -16.17
CA ASN A 209 -26.14 9.40 -14.77
C ASN A 209 -26.16 8.03 -14.08
N ALA A 210 -27.11 7.15 -14.43
CA ALA A 210 -27.18 5.80 -13.85
C ALA A 210 -26.11 4.85 -14.45
N SER A 211 -25.80 5.00 -15.74
CA SER A 211 -24.68 4.30 -16.39
C SER A 211 -23.32 4.75 -15.85
N GLU A 212 -23.16 6.05 -15.54
CA GLU A 212 -21.96 6.59 -14.89
C GLU A 212 -21.80 6.05 -13.47
N SER A 213 -22.89 5.93 -12.71
CA SER A 213 -22.88 5.36 -11.35
C SER A 213 -22.45 3.88 -11.34
N GLY A 214 -22.92 3.07 -12.28
CA GLY A 214 -22.48 1.68 -12.43
C GLY A 214 -21.01 1.57 -12.82
N GLN A 215 -20.52 2.42 -13.73
CA GLN A 215 -19.12 2.43 -14.11
C GLN A 215 -18.21 2.85 -12.94
N GLN A 216 -18.61 3.90 -12.20
CA GLN A 216 -17.86 4.35 -11.02
C GLN A 216 -17.79 3.28 -9.92
N PHE A 217 -18.87 2.50 -9.74
CA PHE A 217 -18.87 1.36 -8.82
C PHE A 217 -17.88 0.27 -9.26
N LEU A 218 -17.81 -0.04 -10.55
CA LEU A 218 -16.89 -1.02 -11.11
C LEU A 218 -15.42 -0.53 -11.04
N ASP A 219 -15.18 0.75 -11.27
CA ASP A 219 -13.85 1.35 -11.18
C ASP A 219 -13.29 1.28 -9.73
N GLY A 220 -14.18 1.35 -8.73
CA GLY A 220 -13.84 1.22 -7.30
C GLY A 220 -14.04 -0.19 -6.71
N ILE A 221 -14.21 -1.23 -7.53
CA ILE A 221 -14.72 -2.53 -7.05
C ILE A 221 -13.80 -3.21 -6.02
N VAL A 222 -12.48 -3.02 -6.13
CA VAL A 222 -11.49 -3.58 -5.19
C VAL A 222 -11.60 -2.90 -3.82
N ASP A 223 -11.74 -1.59 -3.78
CA ASP A 223 -11.92 -0.82 -2.54
C ASP A 223 -13.24 -1.16 -1.85
N ASN A 224 -14.31 -1.29 -2.64
CA ASN A 224 -15.64 -1.70 -2.15
C ASN A 224 -15.58 -3.11 -1.54
N PHE A 225 -14.87 -4.03 -2.19
CA PHE A 225 -14.66 -5.39 -1.68
C PHE A 225 -13.94 -5.39 -0.34
N TRP A 226 -12.82 -4.67 -0.21
CA TRP A 226 -12.07 -4.64 1.06
C TRP A 226 -12.86 -3.96 2.17
N THR A 227 -13.59 -2.88 1.86
CA THR A 227 -14.48 -2.20 2.82
C THR A 227 -15.56 -3.16 3.36
N ALA A 228 -16.17 -3.96 2.48
CA ALA A 228 -17.17 -4.96 2.84
C ALA A 228 -16.58 -6.12 3.66
N VAL A 229 -15.33 -6.51 3.41
CA VAL A 229 -14.61 -7.53 4.19
C VAL A 229 -14.27 -7.01 5.59
N GLU A 230 -13.76 -5.78 5.71
CA GLU A 230 -13.43 -5.15 7.00
C GLU A 230 -14.67 -5.04 7.90
N GLY A 231 -15.82 -4.62 7.35
CA GLY A 231 -17.08 -4.53 8.08
C GLY A 231 -17.62 -5.85 8.62
N ARG A 232 -17.05 -7.00 8.22
CA ARG A 232 -17.45 -8.35 8.65
C ARG A 232 -16.40 -9.10 9.46
N THR A 233 -15.17 -8.61 9.46
CA THR A 233 -14.03 -9.25 10.15
C THR A 233 -13.56 -8.47 11.37
N GLY A 234 -14.02 -7.22 11.53
CA GLY A 234 -13.90 -6.44 12.77
C GLY A 234 -14.96 -6.82 13.80
#